data_AF-A0AAD4T387-F1
#
_entry.id   AF-A0AAD4T387-F1
#
_cell.length_a   1.000
_cell.length_b   1.000
_cell.length_c   1.000
_cell.angle_alpha   90.00
_cell.angle_beta   90.00
_cell.angle_gamma   90.00
#
_symmetry.space_group_name_H-M   'P 1'
#
loop_
_entity.id
_entity.type
_entity.pdbx_description
1 polymer ?
#
loop_
_entity_poly.entity_id
_entity_poly.type
_entity_poly.pdbx_seq_one_letter_code
_entity_poly.pdbx_strand_id
1 'polypeptide(L)'
;MAALTEAMKTNNYDAELAVHAYGVTQVESRVLQPPRLTIGKGEDSSPRNGKWNINNKLFVEPMKVERWDSVIFSSRYDIRGLVRDLTRLGDQRGTSLHLMYLKSLLSLDGHLHLL
;
A
#
# COMPACT_ATOMS: atom_id res chain seq x y z
N MET A 1 12.78 -21.95 -0.02
CA MET A 1 12.52 -23.39 0.14
C MET A 1 13.79 -24.19 0.48
N ALA A 2 14.98 -23.85 -0.01
CA ALA A 2 16.22 -24.61 0.25
C ALA A 2 16.56 -24.78 1.75
N ALA A 3 16.49 -23.70 2.54
CA ALA A 3 16.86 -23.74 3.96
C ALA A 3 16.02 -24.72 4.81
N LEU A 4 14.72 -24.83 4.53
CA LEU A 4 13.85 -25.79 5.22
C LEU A 4 14.21 -27.22 4.83
N THR A 5 14.41 -27.48 3.53
CA THR A 5 14.80 -28.81 3.04
C THR A 5 16.14 -29.26 3.60
N GLU A 6 17.09 -28.33 3.77
CA GLU A 6 18.41 -28.61 4.33
C GLU A 6 18.32 -28.91 5.84
N ALA A 7 17.59 -28.09 6.59
CA ALA A 7 17.35 -28.34 8.01
C ALA A 7 16.65 -29.67 8.28
N MET A 8 15.70 -30.09 7.41
CA MET A 8 15.05 -31.39 7.55
C MET A 8 16.03 -32.56 7.33
N LYS A 9 16.97 -32.44 6.38
CA LYS A 9 18.00 -33.47 6.15
C LYS A 9 19.00 -33.57 7.31
N THR A 10 19.40 -32.44 7.89
CA THR A 10 20.40 -32.41 8.96
C THR A 10 19.87 -32.94 10.29
N ASN A 11 18.60 -32.70 10.60
CA ASN A 11 18.04 -33.00 11.92
C ASN A 11 17.56 -34.46 12.09
N ASN A 12 17.48 -35.26 11.02
CA ASN A 12 17.19 -36.71 11.08
C ASN A 12 15.96 -37.07 11.93
N TYR A 13 14.87 -36.31 11.80
CA TYR A 13 13.63 -36.48 12.59
C TYR A 13 12.98 -37.86 12.43
N ASP A 14 13.29 -38.58 11.35
CA ASP A 14 12.83 -39.96 11.11
C ASP A 14 13.35 -40.95 12.16
N ALA A 15 14.47 -40.64 12.83
CA ALA A 15 15.03 -41.46 13.90
C ALA A 15 14.37 -41.23 15.27
N GLU A 16 13.51 -40.21 15.40
CA GLU A 16 12.89 -39.84 16.67
C GLU A 16 11.53 -40.55 16.85
N LEU A 17 11.44 -41.44 17.84
CA LEU A 17 10.25 -42.25 18.16
C LEU A 17 8.94 -41.43 18.28
N ALA A 18 9.03 -40.19 18.76
CA ALA A 18 7.89 -39.29 18.91
C ALA A 18 7.30 -38.84 17.55
N VAL A 19 8.15 -38.61 16.54
CA VAL A 19 7.73 -38.21 15.20
C VAL A 19 7.10 -39.38 14.46
N HIS A 20 7.63 -40.59 14.65
CA HIS A 20 7.08 -41.82 14.09
C HIS A 20 5.68 -42.15 14.64
N ALA A 21 5.42 -41.83 15.91
CA ALA A 21 4.13 -42.08 16.55
C ALA A 21 3.00 -41.16 16.06
N TYR A 22 3.31 -39.94 15.58
CA TYR A 22 2.29 -38.95 15.16
C TYR A 22 2.29 -38.63 13.66
N GLY A 23 3.34 -39.00 12.92
CA GLY A 23 3.44 -38.90 11.47
C GLY A 23 3.50 -37.46 10.93
N VAL A 24 4.24 -37.27 9.84
CA VAL A 24 4.17 -36.04 9.04
C VAL A 24 3.09 -36.26 7.98
N THR A 25 1.90 -35.70 8.17
CA THR A 25 0.79 -35.88 7.24
C THR A 25 0.91 -34.95 6.04
N GLN A 26 0.90 -35.51 4.82
CA GLN A 26 0.75 -34.74 3.60
C GLN A 26 -0.64 -34.12 3.56
N VAL A 27 -0.71 -32.79 3.55
CA VAL A 27 -1.98 -32.06 3.47
C VAL A 27 -2.28 -31.75 2.01
N GLU A 28 -3.43 -32.22 1.53
CA GLU A 28 -3.95 -31.77 0.24
C GLU A 28 -4.28 -30.28 0.36
N SER A 29 -3.63 -29.45 -0.47
CA SER A 29 -3.86 -28.01 -0.48
C SER A 29 -4.24 -27.55 -1.88
N ARG A 30 -4.97 -26.44 -1.95
CA ARG A 30 -5.39 -25.83 -3.22
C ARG A 30 -5.09 -24.35 -3.17
N VAL A 31 -4.50 -23.84 -4.25
CA VAL A 31 -4.34 -22.40 -4.47
C VAL A 31 -5.59 -21.92 -5.19
N LEU A 32 -6.37 -21.06 -4.51
CA LEU A 32 -7.55 -20.47 -5.13
C LEU A 32 -7.14 -19.44 -6.18
N GLN A 33 -7.95 -19.33 -7.24
CA GLN A 33 -7.79 -18.27 -8.22
C GLN A 33 -8.01 -16.90 -7.54
N PRO A 34 -7.20 -15.88 -7.87
CA PRO A 34 -7.37 -14.58 -7.25
C PRO A 34 -8.68 -13.93 -7.73
N PRO A 35 -9.36 -13.17 -6.86
CA PRO A 35 -10.54 -12.42 -7.27
C PRO A 35 -10.15 -11.34 -8.30
N ARG A 36 -11.05 -11.03 -9.23
CA ARG A 36 -10.89 -9.87 -10.11
C ARG A 36 -11.24 -8.61 -9.33
N LEU A 37 -10.41 -7.59 -9.47
CA LEU A 37 -10.63 -6.27 -8.88
C LEU A 37 -11.18 -5.35 -9.96
N THR A 38 -12.37 -4.83 -9.75
CA THR A 38 -12.92 -3.76 -10.59
C THR A 38 -12.20 -2.45 -10.26
N ILE A 39 -11.80 -1.75 -11.31
CA ILE A 39 -11.11 -0.47 -11.27
C ILE A 39 -11.91 0.57 -12.07
N GLY A 40 -11.50 1.84 -12.04
CA GLY A 40 -12.23 2.91 -12.73
C GLY A 40 -12.51 2.60 -14.20
N LYS A 41 -13.61 3.17 -14.72
CA LYS A 41 -14.15 2.90 -16.07
C LYS A 41 -14.66 1.47 -16.30
N GLY A 42 -14.84 0.68 -15.24
CA GLY A 42 -15.37 -0.69 -15.36
C GLY A 42 -14.35 -1.69 -15.90
N GLU A 43 -13.06 -1.34 -15.88
CA GLU A 43 -12.00 -2.28 -16.20
C GLU A 43 -11.77 -3.26 -15.04
N ASP A 44 -11.26 -4.45 -15.34
CA ASP A 44 -10.91 -5.48 -14.35
C ASP A 44 -9.40 -5.69 -14.29
N SER A 45 -8.86 -5.90 -13.09
CA SER A 45 -7.47 -6.28 -12.89
C SER A 45 -7.33 -7.49 -11.96
N SER A 46 -6.45 -8.43 -12.32
CA SER A 46 -6.20 -9.63 -11.51
C SER A 46 -4.92 -9.46 -10.68
N PRO A 47 -4.97 -9.69 -9.36
CA PRO A 47 -3.78 -9.73 -8.51
C PRO A 47 -2.78 -10.79 -8.98
N ARG A 48 -1.49 -10.51 -8.83
CA ARG A 48 -0.40 -11.45 -9.10
C ARG A 48 0.33 -11.77 -7.81
N ASN A 49 0.39 -13.05 -7.45
CA ASN A 49 1.01 -13.51 -6.18
C ASN A 49 0.44 -12.79 -4.95
N GLY A 50 -0.87 -12.57 -4.91
CA GLY A 50 -1.55 -11.83 -3.83
C GLY A 50 -1.31 -10.32 -3.81
N LYS A 51 -0.60 -9.76 -4.82
CA LYS A 51 -0.26 -8.34 -4.89
C LYS A 51 -0.97 -7.66 -6.05
N TRP A 52 -1.34 -6.41 -5.84
CA TRP A 52 -1.90 -5.52 -6.84
C TRP A 52 -1.49 -4.08 -6.51
N ASN A 53 -1.59 -3.19 -7.48
CA ASN A 53 -1.42 -1.76 -7.28
C ASN A 53 -2.42 -0.98 -8.16
N ILE A 54 -2.46 0.32 -7.93
CA ILE A 54 -3.30 1.26 -8.67
C ILE A 54 -2.55 1.94 -9.82
N ASN A 55 -1.30 1.60 -10.14
CA ASN A 55 -0.52 2.33 -11.15
C ASN A 55 -1.23 2.36 -12.52
N ASN A 56 -1.32 3.54 -13.11
CA ASN A 56 -2.03 3.81 -14.37
C ASN A 56 -3.53 3.42 -14.38
N LYS A 57 -4.15 3.29 -13.21
CA LYS A 57 -5.58 3.00 -13.02
C LYS A 57 -6.30 4.16 -12.35
N LEU A 58 -7.58 4.31 -12.67
CA LEU A 58 -8.50 5.25 -12.03
C LEU A 58 -9.24 4.58 -10.87
N PHE A 59 -9.76 5.38 -9.94
CA PHE A 59 -10.69 4.87 -8.93
C PHE A 59 -12.06 4.53 -9.55
N VAL A 60 -12.74 3.54 -8.98
CA VAL A 60 -14.10 3.16 -9.39
C VAL A 60 -15.05 4.33 -9.18
N GLU A 61 -14.95 4.97 -8.03
CA GLU A 61 -15.74 6.15 -7.64
C GLU A 61 -14.79 7.25 -7.18
N PRO A 62 -14.29 8.10 -8.09
CA PRO A 62 -13.43 9.21 -7.71
C PRO A 62 -14.25 10.29 -6.99
N MET A 63 -13.79 10.71 -5.81
CA MET A 63 -14.35 11.88 -5.13
C MET A 63 -13.68 13.18 -5.60
N LYS A 64 -14.40 14.30 -5.47
CA LYS A 64 -13.84 15.64 -5.67
C LYS A 64 -13.49 16.24 -4.31
N VAL A 65 -12.25 16.71 -4.16
CA VAL A 65 -11.82 17.45 -2.96
C VAL A 65 -11.73 18.92 -3.33
N GLU A 66 -12.79 19.66 -3.00
CA GLU A 66 -12.92 21.06 -3.41
C GLU A 66 -12.16 22.03 -2.52
N ARG A 67 -11.98 21.69 -1.25
CA ARG A 67 -11.35 22.55 -0.24
C ARG A 67 -10.43 21.72 0.62
N TRP A 68 -9.16 22.04 0.58
CA TRP A 68 -8.14 21.49 1.46
C TRP A 68 -7.03 22.53 1.64
N ASP A 69 -6.34 22.43 2.78
CA ASP A 69 -5.18 23.24 3.12
C ASP A 69 -4.05 22.33 3.60
N SER A 70 -2.81 22.79 3.42
CA SER A 70 -1.62 22.09 3.92
C SER A 70 -1.04 22.84 5.11
N VAL A 71 -0.72 22.11 6.17
CA VAL A 71 -0.05 22.63 7.38
C VAL A 71 1.25 21.86 7.55
N ILE A 72 2.37 22.58 7.64
CA ILE A 72 3.69 21.97 7.73
C ILE A 72 4.47 22.60 8.89
N PHE A 73 4.97 21.74 9.76
CA PHE A 73 5.69 22.11 10.98
C PHE A 73 7.21 22.19 10.77
N SER A 74 7.68 22.14 9.53
CA SER A 74 9.11 22.09 9.18
C SER A 74 9.46 23.09 8.09
N SER A 75 10.56 23.82 8.25
CA SER A 75 10.93 24.94 7.37
C SER A 75 11.64 24.55 6.07
N ARG A 76 11.91 23.26 5.82
CA ARG A 76 12.78 22.82 4.71
C ARG A 76 12.09 22.09 3.54
N TYR A 77 10.76 21.94 3.58
CA TYR A 77 10.05 21.20 2.53
C TYR A 77 9.58 22.13 1.40
N ASP A 78 9.77 21.70 0.15
CA ASP A 78 9.12 22.35 -1.00
C ASP A 78 7.62 22.00 -1.02
N ILE A 79 6.85 22.78 -0.25
CA ILE A 79 5.41 22.58 -0.10
C ILE A 79 4.71 22.76 -1.45
N ARG A 80 5.19 23.69 -2.28
CA ARG A 80 4.61 23.93 -3.62
C ARG A 80 4.82 22.72 -4.51
N GLY A 81 6.01 22.12 -4.47
CA GLY A 81 6.31 20.85 -5.14
C GLY A 81 5.38 19.73 -4.68
N LEU A 82 5.21 19.55 -3.37
CA LEU A 82 4.32 18.55 -2.80
C LEU A 82 2.86 18.74 -3.22
N VAL A 83 2.33 19.96 -3.12
CA VAL A 83 0.97 20.30 -3.57
C VAL A 83 0.79 19.96 -5.05
N ARG A 84 1.73 20.39 -5.90
CA ARG A 84 1.68 20.11 -7.34
C ARG A 84 1.66 18.61 -7.62
N ASP A 85 2.48 17.84 -6.91
CA ASP A 85 2.51 16.39 -7.05
C ASP A 85 1.23 15.72 -6.55
N LEU A 86 0.67 16.18 -5.43
CA LEU A 86 -0.62 15.70 -4.92
C LEU A 86 -1.77 15.98 -5.90
N THR A 87 -1.84 17.19 -6.46
CA THR A 87 -2.83 17.53 -7.49
C THR A 87 -2.66 16.65 -8.72
N ARG A 88 -1.43 16.51 -9.23
CA ARG A 88 -1.13 15.64 -10.38
C ARG A 88 -1.51 14.18 -10.12
N LEU A 89 -1.19 13.65 -8.94
CA LEU A 89 -1.56 12.30 -8.55
C LEU A 89 -3.08 12.14 -8.46
N GLY A 90 -3.79 13.13 -7.92
CA GLY A 90 -5.25 13.18 -7.93
C GLY A 90 -5.82 13.06 -9.33
N ASP A 91 -5.38 13.93 -10.24
CA ASP A 91 -5.86 13.97 -11.62
C ASP A 91 -5.63 12.63 -12.33
N GLN A 92 -4.47 12.00 -12.10
CA GLN A 92 -4.15 10.65 -12.61
C GLN A 92 -5.05 9.54 -12.05
N ARG A 93 -5.73 9.77 -10.92
CA ARG A 93 -6.70 8.85 -10.31
C ARG A 93 -8.16 9.21 -10.60
N GLY A 94 -8.40 10.32 -11.31
CA GLY A 94 -9.72 10.86 -11.59
C GLY A 94 -10.28 11.74 -10.47
N THR A 95 -9.48 12.02 -9.44
CA THR A 95 -9.84 12.87 -8.30
C THR A 95 -9.30 14.27 -8.53
N SER A 96 -10.17 15.26 -8.68
CA SER A 96 -9.71 16.65 -8.74
C SER A 96 -9.42 17.16 -7.32
N LEU A 97 -8.16 17.52 -7.06
CA LEU A 97 -7.72 18.22 -5.85
C LEU A 97 -7.45 19.69 -6.19
N HIS A 98 -8.39 20.56 -5.82
CA HIS A 98 -8.21 22.01 -5.98
C HIS A 98 -7.70 22.60 -4.66
N LEU A 99 -6.46 23.08 -4.63
CA LEU A 99 -5.92 23.75 -3.44
C LEU A 99 -6.57 25.12 -3.29
N MET A 100 -7.11 25.42 -2.11
CA MET A 100 -7.74 26.71 -1.85
C MET A 100 -6.72 27.74 -1.37
N TYR A 101 -5.83 27.42 -0.42
CA TYR A 101 -4.76 28.32 0.03
C TYR A 101 -3.50 27.56 0.50
N LEU A 102 -2.33 28.18 0.31
CA LEU A 102 -1.07 27.71 0.88
C LEU A 102 -0.77 28.51 2.15
N LYS A 103 -1.18 28.02 3.32
CA LYS A 103 -0.81 28.62 4.62
C LYS A 103 0.35 27.85 5.25
N SER A 104 1.56 28.40 5.13
CA SER A 104 2.73 27.88 5.84
C SER A 104 2.70 28.34 7.31
N LEU A 105 2.36 27.45 8.25
CA LEU A 105 2.55 27.70 9.68
C LEU A 105 4.04 27.52 10.03
N LEU A 106 4.83 28.56 9.80
CA LEU A 106 6.19 28.60 10.36
C LEU A 106 6.05 28.78 11.88
N SER A 107 6.31 27.72 12.63
CA SER A 107 6.61 27.82 14.06
C SER A 107 7.98 28.51 14.21
N LEU A 108 7.98 29.83 14.20
CA LEU A 108 9.00 30.63 14.87
C LEU A 108 8.50 30.79 16.31
N ASP A 109 9.11 30.06 17.24
CA ASP A 109 9.03 30.27 18.69
C ASP A 109 7.64 30.17 19.35
N GLY A 110 6.95 29.04 19.17
CA GLY A 110 5.87 28.63 20.09
C GLY A 110 4.55 29.39 19.97
N HIS A 111 4.43 30.33 19.02
CA HIS A 111 3.18 31.01 18.72
C HIS A 111 2.75 30.75 17.27
N LEU A 112 1.67 29.98 17.11
CA LEU A 112 0.99 29.77 15.83
C LEU A 112 0.35 31.08 15.39
N HIS A 113 1.02 31.83 14.51
CA HIS A 113 0.41 32.97 13.83
C HIS A 113 -0.20 32.51 12.51
N LEU A 114 -1.53 32.62 12.41
CA LEU A 114 -2.29 32.48 11.17
C LEU A 114 -2.04 33.74 10.30
N LEU A 115 -1.31 33.58 9.20
CA LEU A 115 -1.36 34.50 8.05
C LEU A 115 -2.38 33.95 7.04
#